data_AF-A0A3P9P6Q3-F1
#
_entry.id   AF-A0A3P9P6Q3-F1
#
_cell.length_a   1.000
_cell.length_b   1.000
_cell.length_c   1.000
_cell.angle_alpha   90.00
_cell.angle_beta   90.00
_cell.angle_gamma   90.00
#
_symmetry.space_group_name_H-M   'P 1'
#
loop_
_entity.id
_entity.type
_entity.pdbx_description
1 polymer ?
#
loop_
_entity_poly.entity_id
_entity_poly.type
_entity_poly.pdbx_seq_one_letter_code
_entity_poly.pdbx_strand_id
1 'polypeptide(L)'
;MGIRAIELLESLEDLGDKEFKKFKWYLQQAEFLKAIPSIPKCQLESSDREDTVDLMVQTYSRRCVEVARMVLQRMNRNDLAEKLSNNLENSK
;
A
#
# COMPACT_ATOMS: atom_id res chain seq x y z
N MET A 1 -17.50 -7.07 -2.37
CA MET A 1 -16.40 -6.17 -1.93
C MET A 1 -15.23 -7.06 -1.57
N GLY A 2 -14.12 -7.02 -2.30
CA GLY A 2 -12.97 -7.91 -2.04
C GLY A 2 -11.82 -7.78 -3.04
N ILE A 3 -12.12 -7.34 -4.27
CA ILE A 3 -11.13 -7.26 -5.35
C ILE A 3 -9.94 -6.34 -5.01
N ARG A 4 -10.15 -5.26 -4.25
CA ARG A 4 -9.11 -4.24 -4.00
C ARG A 4 -8.00 -4.65 -3.03
N ALA A 5 -8.23 -5.62 -2.15
CA ALA A 5 -7.22 -6.09 -1.20
C ALA A 5 -6.25 -7.07 -1.88
N ILE A 6 -6.77 -7.92 -2.78
CA ILE A 6 -5.99 -8.91 -3.53
C ILE A 6 -4.98 -8.21 -4.44
N GLU A 7 -5.43 -7.21 -5.21
CA GLU A 7 -4.56 -6.40 -6.09
C GLU A 7 -3.42 -5.69 -5.35
N LEU A 8 -3.71 -5.24 -4.13
CA LEU A 8 -2.71 -4.62 -3.27
C LEU A 8 -1.71 -5.66 -2.77
N LEU A 9 -2.19 -6.84 -2.37
CA LEU A 9 -1.34 -7.94 -1.92
C LEU A 9 -0.38 -8.37 -3.02
N GLU A 10 -0.87 -8.64 -4.23
CA GLU A 10 -0.04 -9.03 -5.38
C GLU A 10 1.06 -8.00 -5.66
N SER A 11 0.71 -6.70 -5.57
CA SER A 11 1.71 -5.63 -5.75
C SER A 11 2.75 -5.59 -4.64
N LEU A 12 2.39 -5.95 -3.40
CA LEU A 12 3.34 -6.06 -2.28
C LEU A 12 4.16 -7.35 -2.35
N GLU A 13 3.66 -8.41 -2.97
CA GLU A 13 4.41 -9.63 -3.28
C GLU A 13 5.45 -9.39 -4.38
N ASP A 14 5.13 -8.56 -5.37
CA ASP A 14 6.06 -8.07 -6.40
C ASP A 14 7.16 -7.14 -5.82
N LEU A 15 7.04 -6.69 -4.56
CA LEU A 15 8.09 -5.94 -3.86
C LEU A 15 9.08 -6.90 -3.17
N GLY A 16 10.37 -6.75 -3.48
CA GLY A 16 11.41 -7.42 -2.70
C GLY A 16 11.45 -6.92 -1.25
N ASP A 17 12.06 -7.68 -0.33
CA ASP A 17 11.98 -7.38 1.11
C ASP A 17 12.53 -5.99 1.50
N LYS A 18 13.57 -5.53 0.80
CA LYS A 18 14.11 -4.17 1.00
C LYS A 18 13.11 -3.10 0.59
N GLU A 19 12.38 -3.33 -0.50
CA GLU A 19 11.37 -2.40 -0.99
C GLU A 19 10.15 -2.45 -0.09
N PHE A 20 9.68 -3.63 0.30
CA PHE A 20 8.58 -3.79 1.24
C PHE A 20 8.87 -3.10 2.58
N LYS A 21 10.09 -3.23 3.10
CA LYS A 21 10.51 -2.48 4.31
C LYS A 21 10.45 -0.97 4.10
N LYS A 22 10.83 -0.48 2.92
CA LYS A 22 10.75 0.95 2.56
C LYS A 22 9.30 1.40 2.41
N PHE A 23 8.42 0.54 1.87
CA PHE A 23 6.98 0.79 1.75
C PHE A 23 6.35 1.00 3.13
N LYS A 24 6.60 0.09 4.07
CA LYS A 24 6.20 0.23 5.47
C LYS A 24 6.78 1.50 6.09
N TRP A 25 8.04 1.84 5.79
CA TRP A 25 8.65 3.06 6.29
C TRP A 25 7.96 4.35 5.80
N TYR A 26 7.36 4.38 4.61
CA TYR A 26 6.58 5.52 4.12
C TYR A 26 5.17 5.59 4.71
N LEU A 27 4.53 4.44 5.00
CA LEU A 27 3.19 4.38 5.62
C LEU A 27 3.14 4.97 7.03
N GLN A 28 4.28 5.00 7.73
CA GLN A 28 4.41 5.66 9.04
C GLN A 28 4.78 7.16 8.93
N GLN A 29 5.09 7.69 7.74
CA GLN A 29 5.47 9.10 7.59
C GLN A 29 4.24 10.00 7.54
N ALA A 30 3.85 10.53 8.69
CA ALA A 30 2.75 11.50 8.79
C ALA A 30 2.98 12.76 7.93
N GLU A 31 4.23 13.20 7.74
CA GLU A 31 4.55 14.35 6.88
C GLU A 31 4.27 14.08 5.39
N PHE A 32 4.47 12.84 4.95
CA PHE A 32 4.15 12.41 3.59
C PHE A 32 2.64 12.27 3.41
N LEU A 33 1.97 11.67 4.39
CA LEU A 33 0.55 11.37 4.35
C LEU A 33 -0.32 12.61 4.63
N LYS A 34 0.20 13.65 5.27
CA LYS A 34 -0.43 14.95 5.62
C LYS A 34 -1.84 14.85 6.18
N ALA A 35 -2.84 14.71 5.30
CA ALA A 35 -4.26 14.60 5.62
C ALA A 35 -4.75 13.14 5.74
N ILE A 36 -3.84 12.18 5.57
CA ILE A 36 -4.10 10.75 5.63
C ILE A 36 -3.50 10.21 6.95
N PRO A 37 -4.23 9.40 7.72
CA PRO A 37 -3.75 8.89 9.01
C PRO A 37 -2.55 7.95 8.83
N SER A 38 -1.39 8.26 9.39
CA SER A 38 -0.24 7.35 9.32
C SER A 38 -0.44 6.09 10.17
N ILE A 39 0.04 4.95 9.68
CA ILE A 39 0.00 3.69 10.44
C ILE A 39 1.20 3.65 11.41
N PRO A 40 1.00 3.30 12.69
CA PRO A 40 2.08 3.24 13.67
C PRO A 40 3.19 2.25 13.27
N LYS A 41 4.45 2.64 13.50
CA LYS A 41 5.63 1.79 13.29
C LYS A 41 5.53 0.44 13.97
N CYS A 42 5.01 0.42 15.20
CA CYS A 42 4.91 -0.82 16.00
C CYS A 42 4.01 -1.87 15.34
N GLN A 43 2.96 -1.45 14.63
CA GLN A 43 2.09 -2.36 13.89
C GLN A 43 2.84 -2.86 12.65
N LEU A 44 3.42 -1.94 11.87
CA LEU A 44 4.10 -2.27 10.61
C LEU A 44 5.38 -3.11 10.80
N GLU A 45 6.11 -2.95 11.90
CA GLU A 45 7.39 -3.65 12.09
C GLU A 45 7.22 -5.17 12.16
N SER A 46 6.16 -5.64 12.84
CA SER A 46 5.80 -7.06 12.95
C SER A 46 4.81 -7.55 11.88
N SER A 47 4.31 -6.67 11.01
CA SER A 47 3.33 -7.03 9.98
C SER A 47 3.97 -7.74 8.80
N ASP A 48 3.36 -8.83 8.37
CA ASP A 48 3.62 -9.46 7.08
C ASP A 48 2.91 -8.71 5.93
N ARG A 49 3.05 -9.20 4.70
CA ARG A 49 2.44 -8.57 3.51
C ARG A 49 0.92 -8.53 3.63
N GLU A 50 0.31 -9.65 4.03
CA GLU A 50 -1.13 -9.76 4.26
C GLU A 50 -1.61 -8.84 5.39
N ASP A 51 -0.94 -8.86 6.55
CA ASP A 51 -1.27 -7.96 7.68
C ASP A 51 -1.16 -6.49 7.28
N THR A 52 -0.18 -6.14 6.45
CA THR A 52 0.00 -4.77 5.96
C THR A 52 -1.17 -4.36 5.06
N VAL A 53 -1.64 -5.25 4.18
CA VAL A 53 -2.84 -5.01 3.38
C VAL A 53 -4.05 -4.80 4.27
N ASP A 54 -4.26 -5.67 5.25
CA ASP A 54 -5.38 -5.55 6.18
C ASP A 54 -5.32 -4.27 6.99
N LEU A 55 -4.15 -3.89 7.52
CA LEU A 55 -3.97 -2.61 8.20
C LEU A 55 -4.28 -1.41 7.29
N MET A 56 -3.87 -1.46 6.02
CA MET A 56 -4.18 -0.42 5.06
C MET A 56 -5.67 -0.36 4.74
N VAL A 57 -6.34 -1.50 4.59
CA VAL A 57 -7.78 -1.58 4.35
C VAL A 57 -8.56 -1.11 5.59
N GLN A 58 -8.12 -1.45 6.80
CA GLN A 58 -8.75 -0.99 8.04
C GLN A 58 -8.56 0.51 8.24
N THR A 59 -7.35 1.03 8.00
CA THR A 59 -7.01 2.44 8.25
C THR A 59 -7.57 3.36 7.16
N TYR A 60 -7.45 2.96 5.89
CA TYR A 60 -7.77 3.81 4.75
C TYR A 60 -9.06 3.41 4.03
N SER A 61 -9.60 2.23 4.34
CA SER A 61 -10.81 1.69 3.71
C SER A 61 -10.74 1.80 2.19
N ARG A 62 -11.64 2.56 1.57
CA ARG A 62 -11.71 2.74 0.11
C ARG A 62 -10.50 3.47 -0.48
N ARG A 63 -9.70 4.17 0.34
CA ARG A 63 -8.52 4.93 -0.06
C ARG A 63 -7.21 4.13 0.01
N CYS A 64 -7.24 2.86 0.43
CA CYS A 64 -6.01 2.06 0.56
C CYS A 64 -5.20 1.98 -0.74
N VAL A 65 -5.89 1.83 -1.89
CA VAL A 65 -5.29 1.78 -3.23
C VAL A 65 -4.63 3.11 -3.61
N GLU A 66 -5.26 4.23 -3.26
CA GLU A 66 -4.72 5.59 -3.50
C GLU A 66 -3.43 5.80 -2.69
N VAL A 67 -3.45 5.43 -1.40
CA VAL A 67 -2.28 5.51 -0.52
C VAL A 67 -1.15 4.61 -1.02
N ALA A 68 -1.46 3.36 -1.38
CA ALA A 68 -0.48 2.42 -1.91
C ALA A 68 0.21 2.96 -3.16
N ARG A 69 -0.57 3.52 -4.11
CA ARG A 69 -0.02 4.18 -5.30
C ARG A 69 0.93 5.30 -4.95
N MET A 70 0.52 6.21 -4.06
CA MET A 70 1.36 7.34 -3.68
C MET A 70 2.71 6.85 -3.10
N VAL A 71 2.67 5.82 -2.25
CA VAL A 71 3.89 5.24 -1.67
C VAL A 71 4.76 4.57 -2.74
N LEU A 72 4.18 3.75 -3.62
CA LEU A 72 4.88 3.07 -4.71
C LEU A 72 5.55 4.07 -5.66
N GLN A 73 4.85 5.14 -6.04
CA GLN A 73 5.41 6.24 -6.83
C GLN A 73 6.58 6.92 -6.12
N ARG A 74 6.46 7.12 -4.80
CA ARG A 74 7.53 7.73 -3.99
C ARG A 74 8.77 6.85 -3.89
N MET A 75 8.59 5.54 -3.96
CA MET A 75 9.66 4.55 -4.01
C MET A 75 10.25 4.35 -5.40
N ASN A 76 9.74 5.06 -6.41
CA ASN A 76 10.11 4.91 -7.83
C ASN A 76 9.67 3.56 -8.44
N ARG A 77 8.68 2.89 -7.83
CA ARG A 77 7.99 1.70 -8.37
C ARG A 77 6.71 2.10 -9.09
N ASN A 78 6.89 2.94 -10.12
CA ASN A 78 5.78 3.43 -10.95
C ASN A 78 5.12 2.30 -11.75
N ASP A 79 5.89 1.24 -12.07
CA ASP A 79 5.41 0.00 -12.69
C ASP A 79 4.24 -0.61 -11.89
N LEU A 80 4.43 -0.79 -10.59
CA LEU A 80 3.40 -1.35 -9.71
C LEU A 80 2.26 -0.36 -9.47
N ALA A 81 2.57 0.94 -9.36
CA ALA A 81 1.54 1.97 -9.18
C ALA A 81 0.58 2.06 -10.38
N GLU A 82 1.09 1.84 -11.59
CA GLU A 82 0.31 1.81 -12.82
C GLU A 82 -0.50 0.50 -12.92
N LYS A 83 0.11 -0.64 -12.61
CA LYS A 83 -0.59 -1.95 -12.52
C LYS A 83 -1.80 -1.87 -11.56
N LEU A 84 -1.62 -1.26 -10.39
CA LEU A 84 -2.69 -1.02 -9.40
C LEU A 84 -3.84 -0.14 -9.94
N SER A 85 -3.54 0.77 -10.87
CA SER A 85 -4.53 1.66 -11.50
C SER A 85 -5.31 0.96 -12.59
N ASN A 86 -4.62 0.18 -13.43
CA ASN A 86 -5.23 -0.49 -14.58
C ASN A 86 -6.18 -1.62 -14.15
N ASN A 87 -5.90 -2.30 -13.04
CA ASN A 87 -6.78 -3.34 -12.50
C ASN A 87 -8.08 -2.77 -11.89
N LEU A 88 -8.17 -1.45 -11.65
CA LEU A 88 -9.41 -0.77 -11.27
C LEU A 88 -10.33 -0.52 -12.48
N GLU A 89 -9.78 -0.41 -13.70
CA GLU A 89 -10.54 -0.12 -14.92
C GLU A 89 -11.03 -1.37 -15.65
N ASN A 90 -10.33 -2.50 -15.52
CA ASN A 90 -10.69 -3.77 -16.18
C ASN A 90 -11.79 -4.58 -15.47
N SER A 91 -12.42 -4.03 -14.43
CA SER A 91 -13.55 -4.64 -13.70
C SER A 91 -14.85 -3.83 -13.86
N LYS A 92 -15.03 -3.16 -15.00
CA LYS A 92 -16.30 -2.54 -15.42
C LYS A 92 -17.07 -3.43 -16.37
#